data_AF-A0A1A8CDI7-F1
#
_entry.id   AF-A0A1A8CDI7-F1
#
_cell.length_a   1.000
_cell.length_b   1.000
_cell.length_c   1.000
_cell.angle_alpha   90.00
_cell.angle_beta   90.00
_cell.angle_gamma   90.00
#
_symmetry.space_group_name_H-M   'P 1'
#
loop_
_entity.id
_entity.type
_entity.pdbx_description
1 polymer ?
#
loop_
_entity_poly.entity_id
_entity_poly.type
_entity_poly.pdbx_seq_one_letter_code
_entity_poly.pdbx_strand_id
1 'polypeptide(L)'
;VLSQSGLAGDVCPDPGVPENGKRMGSVFQIGSSVQFSCDDSYVLHGSKSITCQRVTDTLAAWSDHRPICRTRTCGSNLRGPKGVITSP
;
A
#
# COMPACT_ATOMS: atom_id res chain seq x y z
N VAL A 1 11.84 33.09 -2.39
CA VAL A 1 11.44 31.67 -2.53
C VAL A 1 10.48 31.40 -1.39
N LEU A 2 9.17 31.35 -1.66
CA LEU A 2 8.18 30.98 -0.64
C LEU A 2 8.27 29.46 -0.53
N SER A 3 9.21 28.97 0.27
CA SER A 3 9.30 27.56 0.65
C SER A 3 8.01 27.25 1.39
N GLN A 4 7.12 26.52 0.73
CA GLN A 4 5.75 26.31 1.15
C GLN A 4 5.69 25.80 2.59
N SER A 5 4.95 26.58 3.36
CA SER A 5 4.46 26.40 4.71
C SER A 5 4.05 24.96 5.05
N GLY A 6 4.38 24.53 6.27
CA GLY A 6 3.72 23.40 6.89
C GLY A 6 4.44 22.91 8.14
N LEU A 7 4.23 23.56 9.28
CA LEU A 7 4.31 22.90 10.59
C LEU A 7 3.18 21.86 10.64
N ALA A 8 3.34 20.74 9.95
CA ALA A 8 2.31 19.73 9.82
C ALA A 8 2.54 18.60 10.84
N GLY A 9 2.57 18.94 12.14
CA GLY A 9 2.72 17.94 13.21
C GLY A 9 1.57 16.92 13.28
N ASP A 10 0.48 17.21 12.54
CA ASP A 10 -0.76 16.44 12.55
C ASP A 10 -1.20 15.92 11.17
N VAL A 11 -0.34 16.03 10.16
CA VAL A 11 -0.62 15.59 8.79
C VAL A 11 0.47 14.68 8.28
N CYS A 12 0.07 13.54 7.70
CA CYS A 12 0.96 12.62 7.03
C CYS A 12 1.30 13.11 5.61
N PRO A 13 2.51 12.81 5.10
CA PRO A 13 2.87 13.15 3.72
C PRO A 13 1.97 12.42 2.72
N ASP A 14 1.76 12.95 1.52
CA ASP A 14 0.95 12.25 0.52
C ASP A 14 1.61 10.89 0.17
N PRO A 15 0.92 9.75 0.35
CA PRO A 15 1.50 8.42 0.10
C PRO A 15 1.70 8.13 -1.39
N GLY A 16 1.14 8.95 -2.27
CA GLY A 16 1.03 8.74 -3.71
C GLY A 16 -0.12 7.82 -4.08
N VAL A 17 -0.23 7.53 -5.37
CA VAL A 17 -1.17 6.56 -5.95
C VAL A 17 -0.34 5.37 -6.49
N PRO A 18 -0.74 4.12 -6.22
CA PRO A 18 -0.04 2.96 -6.76
C PRO A 18 -0.17 2.89 -8.28
N GLU A 19 0.90 2.42 -8.95
CA GLU A 19 0.87 2.15 -10.38
C GLU A 19 -0.12 1.02 -10.67
N ASN A 20 -0.92 1.11 -11.75
CA ASN A 20 -1.99 0.16 -12.06
C ASN A 20 -3.03 0.01 -10.92
N GLY A 21 -3.27 1.09 -10.18
CA GLY A 21 -4.25 1.14 -9.12
C GLY A 21 -4.83 2.54 -8.92
N LYS A 22 -5.63 2.67 -7.88
CA LYS A 22 -6.37 3.87 -7.48
C LYS A 22 -6.29 4.01 -5.97
N ARG A 23 -6.21 5.26 -5.51
CA ARG A 23 -6.32 5.62 -4.09
C ARG A 23 -7.70 6.20 -3.83
N MET A 24 -8.37 5.72 -2.79
CA MET A 24 -9.60 6.25 -2.23
C MET A 24 -9.28 6.99 -0.93
N GLY A 25 -9.60 8.27 -0.91
CA GLY A 25 -9.29 9.16 0.21
C GLY A 25 -8.28 10.24 -0.19
N SER A 26 -8.61 11.47 0.17
CA SER A 26 -7.82 12.68 -0.06
C SER A 26 -7.46 13.41 1.24
N VAL A 27 -7.75 12.79 2.38
CA VAL A 27 -7.51 13.36 3.72
C VAL A 27 -6.29 12.68 4.33
N PHE A 28 -5.31 13.48 4.75
CA PHE A 28 -4.04 13.00 5.29
C PHE A 28 -3.81 13.39 6.75
N GLN A 29 -4.87 13.79 7.46
CA GLN A 29 -4.79 14.18 8.88
C GLN A 29 -4.71 12.94 9.77
N ILE A 30 -4.15 13.07 10.98
CA ILE A 30 -4.17 11.99 11.99
C ILE A 30 -5.59 11.42 12.16
N GLY A 31 -5.70 10.09 12.17
CA GLY A 31 -6.98 9.36 12.24
C GLY A 31 -7.65 9.14 10.89
N SER A 32 -7.22 9.83 9.84
CA SER A 32 -7.69 9.59 8.48
C SER A 32 -7.10 8.31 7.92
N SER A 33 -7.88 7.57 7.16
CA SER A 33 -7.43 6.34 6.49
C SER A 33 -7.66 6.45 4.99
N VAL A 34 -6.66 6.06 4.22
CA VAL A 34 -6.76 5.98 2.75
C VAL A 34 -6.76 4.52 2.34
N GLN A 35 -7.64 4.19 1.41
CA GLN A 35 -7.76 2.87 0.82
C GLN A 35 -7.12 2.84 -0.56
N PHE A 36 -6.61 1.68 -0.94
CA PHE A 36 -6.00 1.45 -2.23
C PHE A 36 -6.68 0.26 -2.91
N SER A 37 -6.91 0.41 -4.21
CA SER A 37 -7.55 -0.59 -5.05
C SER A 37 -6.70 -0.76 -6.30
N CYS A 38 -6.48 -1.99 -6.74
CA CYS A 38 -5.77 -2.26 -7.99
C CYS A 38 -6.75 -2.45 -9.15
N ASP A 39 -6.25 -2.24 -10.37
CA ASP A 39 -7.04 -2.45 -11.59
C ASP A 39 -7.31 -3.95 -11.84
N ASP A 40 -8.19 -4.27 -12.79
CA ASP A 40 -8.50 -5.65 -13.13
C ASP A 40 -7.23 -6.34 -13.64
N SER A 41 -7.03 -7.61 -13.27
CA SER A 41 -5.78 -8.35 -13.50
C SER A 41 -4.58 -7.96 -12.64
N TYR A 42 -4.73 -7.09 -11.64
CA TYR A 42 -3.70 -6.78 -10.63
C TYR A 42 -4.16 -7.14 -9.21
N VAL A 43 -3.21 -7.57 -8.39
CA VAL A 43 -3.39 -7.91 -6.98
C VAL A 43 -2.60 -6.92 -6.13
N LEU A 44 -3.29 -6.35 -5.15
CA LEU A 44 -2.67 -5.45 -4.18
C LEU A 44 -1.72 -6.22 -3.28
N HIS A 45 -0.45 -5.82 -3.29
CA HIS A 45 0.58 -6.38 -2.45
C HIS A 45 0.96 -5.37 -1.36
N GLY A 46 0.75 -5.75 -0.10
CA GLY A 46 0.90 -4.88 1.07
C GLY A 46 -0.44 -4.50 1.69
N SER A 47 -0.48 -3.35 2.37
CA SER A 47 -1.66 -2.89 3.10
C SER A 47 -2.67 -2.23 2.16
N LYS A 48 -3.87 -2.83 2.05
CA LYS A 48 -5.00 -2.29 1.27
C LYS A 48 -5.50 -0.93 1.74
N SER A 49 -5.16 -0.57 2.97
CA SER A 49 -5.51 0.69 3.59
C SER A 49 -4.45 1.07 4.59
N ILE A 50 -4.08 2.33 4.63
CA ILE A 50 -3.13 2.88 5.60
C ILE A 50 -3.80 4.02 6.37
N THR A 51 -3.46 4.15 7.65
CA THR A 51 -4.05 5.14 8.54
C THR A 51 -2.98 6.11 8.99
N CYS A 52 -3.26 7.41 8.98
CA CYS A 52 -2.33 8.41 9.46
C CYS A 52 -2.34 8.39 10.99
N GLN A 53 -1.19 8.10 11.58
CA GLN A 53 -1.03 7.97 13.02
C GLN A 53 -0.01 8.99 13.52
N ARG A 54 -0.25 9.51 14.72
CA ARG A 54 0.72 10.36 15.40
C ARG A 54 1.87 9.47 15.91
N VAL A 55 3.08 9.71 15.40
CA VAL A 55 4.30 9.00 15.82
C VAL A 55 4.96 9.74 16.98
N THR A 56 5.01 11.07 16.90
CA THR A 56 5.47 11.94 17.99
C THR A 56 4.54 13.15 18.11
N ASP A 57 4.69 13.95 19.17
CA ASP A 57 3.89 15.17 19.38
C ASP A 57 3.94 16.16 18.20
N THR A 58 4.99 16.04 17.38
CA THR A 58 5.25 16.93 16.23
C THR A 58 5.35 16.18 14.90
N LEU A 59 5.09 14.86 14.86
CA LEU A 59 5.22 14.04 13.65
C LEU A 59 4.07 13.06 13.52
N ALA A 60 3.39 13.13 12.38
CA ALA A 60 2.46 12.12 11.92
C ALA A 60 3.07 11.30 10.79
N ALA A 61 2.88 9.99 10.81
CA ALA A 61 3.28 9.09 9.74
C ALA A 61 2.20 8.04 9.46
N TRP A 62 2.23 7.48 8.26
CA TRP A 62 1.32 6.40 7.91
C TRP A 62 1.67 5.13 8.69
N SER A 63 0.63 4.39 9.08
CA SER A 63 0.76 3.08 9.72
C SER A 63 1.52 2.07 8.86
N ASP A 64 1.49 2.26 7.54
CA ASP A 64 2.08 1.38 6.54
C ASP A 64 2.49 2.16 5.29
N HIS A 65 3.32 1.56 4.46
CA HIS A 65 3.75 2.14 3.19
C HIS A 65 2.70 1.99 2.08
N ARG A 66 2.85 2.78 1.01
CA ARG A 66 2.00 2.66 -0.19
C ARG A 66 2.12 1.22 -0.76
N PRO A 67 1.00 0.51 -0.94
CA PRO A 67 1.03 -0.82 -1.50
C PRO A 67 1.40 -0.79 -3.00
N ILE A 68 1.75 -1.95 -3.54
CA ILE A 68 2.12 -2.11 -4.95
C ILE A 68 1.09 -3.02 -5.61
N CYS A 69 0.52 -2.59 -6.72
CA CYS A 69 -0.31 -3.45 -7.56
C CYS A 69 0.60 -4.29 -8.44
N ARG A 70 0.67 -5.58 -8.14
CA ARG A 70 1.42 -6.54 -8.97
C ARG A 70 0.44 -7.22 -9.89
N THR A 71 0.85 -7.53 -11.12
CA THR A 71 0.00 -8.36 -11.99
C THR A 71 -0.40 -9.62 -11.23
N ARG A 72 -1.67 -10.01 -11.35
CA ARG A 72 -2.11 -11.30 -10.90
C ARG A 72 -1.29 -12.29 -11.69
N THR A 73 -0.24 -12.84 -11.07
CA THR A 73 0.42 -14.00 -11.63
C THR A 73 -0.69 -15.03 -11.73
N CYS A 74 -1.20 -15.21 -12.95
CA CYS A 74 -2.01 -16.36 -13.31
C CYS A 74 -1.24 -17.51 -12.72
N GLY A 75 -1.79 -18.08 -11.65
CA GLY A 75 -1.05 -19.00 -10.82
C GLY A 75 -0.44 -20.00 -11.77
N SER A 76 0.89 -20.00 -11.84
CA SER A 76 1.59 -21.24 -11.93
C SER A 76 1.13 -22.01 -10.69
N ASN A 77 -0.04 -22.61 -10.82
CA ASN A 77 -0.39 -23.85 -10.19
C ASN A 77 0.64 -24.83 -10.76
N LEU A 78 1.89 -24.68 -10.32
CA LEU A 78 2.74 -25.80 -10.07
C LEU A 78 2.02 -26.55 -8.92
N ARG A 79 0.89 -27.19 -9.24
CA ARG A 79 0.89 -28.64 -9.14
C ARG A 79 2.16 -29.06 -9.87
N GLY A 80 3.28 -28.99 -9.16
CA GLY A 80 4.43 -29.78 -9.54
C GLY A 80 3.87 -31.17 -9.78
N PRO A 81 4.36 -31.92 -10.78
CA PRO A 81 4.02 -33.33 -10.85
C PRO A 81 4.13 -33.87 -9.43
N LYS A 82 3.07 -34.53 -8.93
CA LYS A 82 3.19 -35.34 -7.71
C LYS A 82 4.18 -36.44 -8.07
N GLY A 83 5.45 -36.08 -8.07
CA GLY A 83 6.57 -36.94 -8.34
C GLY A 83 6.66 -37.84 -7.13
N VAL A 84 5.99 -38.98 -7.22
CA VAL A 84 6.34 -40.14 -6.43
C VAL A 84 7.75 -40.52 -6.91
N ILE A 85 8.74 -40.18 -6.09
CA ILE A 85 10.08 -40.73 -6.21
C ILE A 85 9.97 -42.14 -5.60
N THR A 86 9.41 -43.09 -6.36
CA THR A 86 9.67 -44.52 -6.08
C THR A 86 11.03 -44.82 -6.68
N SER A 87 12.08 -44.53 -5.91
CA SER A 87 13.40 -45.11 -6.16
C SER A 87 13.33 -46.62 -5.89
N PRO A 88 13.84 -47.48 -6.81
CA PRO A 88 14.09 -48.90 -6.56
C PRO A 88 15.14 -49.16 -5.48
#